data_AF-A0A7W7G0B7-F1
#
_entry.id   AF-A0A7W7G0B7-F1
#
_cell.length_a   1.000
_cell.length_b   1.000
_cell.length_c   1.000
_cell.angle_alpha   90.00
_cell.angle_beta   90.00
_cell.angle_gamma   90.00
#
_symmetry.space_group_name_H-M   'P 1'
#
loop_
_entity.id
_entity.type
_entity.pdbx_description
1 polymer ?
#
loop_
_entity_poly.entity_id
_entity_poly.type
_entity_poly.pdbx_seq_one_letter_code
_entity_poly.pdbx_strand_id
1 'polypeptide(L)'
;MTADLTVPDTVALLRQLGHTDDYAIWSDAHGLPLRQLDTGWQATDTGSGWLLYRSERGERVTPYRCYDVESQLCAELLAGVLGRTTPPPRPATEAAFDTLLARWRHTPWRLRPATRDQLAEALAQLGVPASAYSLYGGAFEGRLCLEQRVAGWRVYRVRSGRTEPITDWQPEPTACAEFWRRLVDEDLPTLLGADPHPLPAPAEPESPPDDLTLPEALAIEQRSGWTRPVGIESPTHGVHRPGPGFDDVAHLHELPDGHWELRYTERGRTRVQAEYQREGDAAADLIDPFASAPGIAAPDRLADRFAPTRYEQLLHHWRQLPWHANPSTPQELAIALRDHGFPYDSYTLGGGRGSDTLRIAERLDSWRVYQVRAGRVCGETRHASAAEACVEFWRRAVDRLLPELIAR
;
A
#
# COMPACT_ATOMS: atom_id res chain seq x y z
N MET A 1 -18.31 -34.66 -15.92
CA MET A 1 -19.01 -33.48 -15.39
C MET A 1 -18.97 -33.61 -13.88
N THR A 2 -18.10 -32.84 -13.23
CA THR A 2 -18.07 -32.77 -11.76
C THR A 2 -19.27 -31.94 -11.32
N ALA A 3 -20.11 -32.48 -10.43
CA ALA A 3 -21.20 -31.73 -9.84
C ALA A 3 -20.65 -30.52 -9.08
N ASP A 4 -21.35 -29.39 -9.16
CA ASP A 4 -20.98 -28.20 -8.41
C ASP A 4 -21.09 -28.47 -6.91
N LEU A 5 -20.15 -27.92 -6.14
CA LEU A 5 -20.09 -28.09 -4.69
C LEU A 5 -21.29 -27.40 -4.03
N THR A 6 -22.06 -28.12 -3.23
CA THR A 6 -23.23 -27.55 -2.54
C THR A 6 -22.96 -27.33 -1.05
N VAL A 7 -23.81 -26.52 -0.40
CA VAL A 7 -23.78 -26.32 1.06
C VAL A 7 -23.95 -27.66 1.82
N PRO A 8 -24.91 -28.53 1.48
CA PRO A 8 -25.00 -29.87 2.09
C PRO A 8 -23.73 -30.71 1.95
N ASP A 9 -23.09 -30.72 0.77
CA ASP A 9 -21.86 -31.48 0.53
C ASP A 9 -20.70 -30.94 1.38
N THR A 10 -20.60 -29.61 1.46
CA THR A 10 -19.59 -28.90 2.26
C THR A 10 -19.75 -29.18 3.74
N VAL A 11 -20.98 -29.14 4.26
CA VAL A 11 -21.29 -29.46 5.67
C VAL A 11 -20.99 -30.93 5.99
N ALA A 12 -21.37 -31.85 5.09
CA ALA A 12 -21.10 -33.27 5.26
C ALA A 12 -19.59 -33.55 5.31
N LEU A 13 -18.82 -32.92 4.41
CA LEU A 13 -17.37 -33.04 4.35
C LEU A 13 -16.70 -32.48 5.62
N LEU A 14 -17.04 -31.26 6.05
CA LEU A 14 -16.46 -30.65 7.25
C LEU A 14 -16.79 -31.45 8.52
N ARG A 15 -18.00 -31.99 8.62
CA ARG A 15 -18.39 -32.88 9.72
C ARG A 15 -17.60 -34.18 9.70
N GLN A 16 -17.40 -34.78 8.53
CA GLN A 16 -16.59 -35.99 8.37
C GLN A 16 -15.14 -35.75 8.79
N LEU A 17 -14.62 -34.54 8.56
CA LEU A 17 -13.26 -34.12 8.91
C LEU A 17 -13.14 -33.60 10.36
N GLY A 18 -14.23 -33.59 11.14
CA GLY A 18 -14.22 -33.21 12.56
C GLY A 18 -14.31 -31.70 12.85
N HIS A 19 -14.58 -30.88 11.83
CA HIS A 19 -14.68 -29.42 11.97
C HIS A 19 -16.11 -28.97 12.27
N THR A 20 -16.68 -29.29 13.43
CA THR A 20 -18.10 -28.97 13.74
C THR A 20 -18.33 -27.61 14.39
N ASP A 21 -17.27 -26.99 14.92
CA ASP A 21 -17.33 -25.75 15.70
C ASP A 21 -16.54 -24.60 15.08
N ASP A 22 -15.78 -24.86 14.01
CA ASP A 22 -14.95 -23.88 13.32
C ASP A 22 -15.73 -23.04 12.28
N TYR A 23 -17.00 -23.40 12.03
CA TYR A 23 -17.83 -22.71 11.05
C TYR A 23 -19.33 -22.71 11.39
N ALA A 24 -20.04 -21.70 10.88
CA ALA A 24 -21.49 -21.62 10.90
C ALA A 24 -22.00 -21.13 9.54
N ILE A 25 -23.11 -21.73 9.08
CA ILE A 25 -23.80 -21.32 7.86
C ILE A 25 -25.23 -21.01 8.25
N TRP A 26 -25.67 -19.80 7.97
CA TRP A 26 -27.08 -19.43 8.02
C TRP A 26 -27.63 -19.41 6.61
N SER A 27 -28.66 -20.22 6.36
CA SER A 27 -29.42 -20.19 5.11
C SER A 27 -30.83 -20.68 5.33
N ASP A 28 -31.81 -19.81 5.07
CA ASP A 28 -33.22 -20.17 5.12
C ASP A 28 -33.59 -21.18 4.01
N ALA A 29 -32.94 -21.08 2.84
CA ALA A 29 -33.13 -21.99 1.71
C ALA A 29 -32.72 -23.44 2.03
N HIS A 30 -31.70 -23.62 2.87
CA HIS A 30 -31.22 -24.94 3.31
C HIS A 30 -31.72 -25.34 4.71
N GLY A 31 -32.60 -24.55 5.32
CA GLY A 31 -33.12 -24.81 6.67
C GLY A 31 -32.06 -24.76 7.78
N LEU A 32 -30.97 -24.02 7.57
CA LEU A 32 -29.85 -23.88 8.51
C LEU A 32 -30.05 -22.64 9.39
N PRO A 33 -30.25 -22.79 10.71
CA PRO A 33 -30.58 -21.67 11.59
C PRO A 33 -29.38 -20.75 11.82
N LEU A 34 -29.66 -19.48 12.11
CA LEU A 34 -28.64 -18.53 12.54
C LEU A 34 -27.96 -19.05 13.83
N ARG A 35 -26.69 -19.40 13.70
CA ARG A 35 -25.79 -19.76 14.81
C ARG A 35 -24.60 -18.80 14.78
N GLN A 36 -24.46 -17.98 15.80
CA GLN A 36 -23.26 -17.17 15.97
C GLN A 36 -22.13 -18.02 16.55
N LEU A 37 -20.92 -17.78 16.07
CA LEU A 37 -19.69 -18.34 16.62
C LEU A 37 -18.89 -17.25 17.30
N ASP A 38 -18.27 -17.58 18.43
CA ASP A 38 -17.29 -16.70 19.06
C ASP A 38 -16.03 -16.60 18.20
N THR A 39 -15.56 -17.70 17.61
CA THR A 39 -14.42 -17.71 16.69
C THR A 39 -14.65 -18.72 15.57
N GLY A 40 -14.50 -18.32 14.32
CA GLY A 40 -14.65 -19.23 13.17
C GLY A 40 -15.10 -18.55 11.89
N TRP A 41 -15.45 -19.34 10.89
CA TRP A 41 -15.99 -18.84 9.62
C TRP A 41 -17.51 -18.80 9.63
N GLN A 42 -18.11 -17.69 9.22
CA GLN A 42 -19.55 -17.54 9.13
C GLN A 42 -19.97 -17.22 7.70
N ALA A 43 -20.87 -18.04 7.17
CA ALA A 43 -21.53 -17.82 5.89
C ALA A 43 -23.00 -17.45 6.13
N THR A 44 -23.50 -16.47 5.39
CA THR A 44 -24.88 -16.01 5.49
C THR A 44 -25.47 -15.88 4.10
N ASP A 45 -26.58 -16.57 3.88
CA ASP A 45 -27.44 -16.39 2.72
C ASP A 45 -28.15 -15.04 2.79
N THR A 46 -28.02 -14.20 1.76
CA THR A 46 -28.65 -12.88 1.71
C THR A 46 -29.86 -12.83 0.79
N GLY A 47 -30.29 -13.97 0.22
CA GLY A 47 -31.36 -14.07 -0.78
C GLY A 47 -30.97 -13.59 -2.19
N SER A 48 -29.93 -12.77 -2.32
CA SER A 48 -29.33 -12.34 -3.60
C SER A 48 -27.96 -12.96 -3.87
N GLY A 49 -27.48 -13.82 -2.96
CA GLY A 49 -26.12 -14.35 -2.94
C GLY A 49 -25.70 -14.73 -1.53
N TRP A 50 -24.40 -14.80 -1.31
CA TRP A 50 -23.80 -15.29 -0.09
C TRP A 50 -22.77 -14.33 0.45
N LEU A 51 -22.75 -14.19 1.77
CA LEU A 51 -21.78 -13.39 2.50
C LEU A 51 -20.90 -14.33 3.33
N LEU A 52 -19.59 -14.29 3.15
CA LEU A 52 -18.61 -15.03 3.96
C LEU A 52 -17.72 -14.06 4.75
N TYR A 53 -17.57 -14.31 6.03
CA TYR A 53 -16.71 -13.53 6.92
C TYR A 53 -16.12 -14.42 8.01
N ARG A 54 -15.06 -13.91 8.65
CA ARG A 54 -14.52 -14.51 9.86
C ARG A 54 -15.15 -13.82 11.07
N SER A 55 -15.48 -14.59 12.09
CA SER A 55 -15.87 -14.07 13.39
C SER A 55 -14.76 -14.26 14.41
N GLU A 56 -14.53 -13.23 15.20
CA GLU A 56 -13.61 -13.24 16.34
C GLU A 56 -14.29 -12.53 17.52
N ARG A 57 -14.34 -13.22 18.66
CA ARG A 57 -15.07 -12.81 19.88
C ARG A 57 -16.55 -12.48 19.64
N GLY A 58 -17.19 -13.19 18.71
CA GLY A 58 -18.61 -13.00 18.37
C GLY A 58 -18.87 -11.77 17.50
N GLU A 59 -17.84 -11.00 17.16
CA GLU A 59 -17.93 -9.87 16.23
C GLU A 59 -17.58 -10.31 14.82
N ARG A 60 -18.15 -9.61 13.84
CA ARG A 60 -17.83 -9.80 12.42
C ARG A 60 -16.52 -9.06 12.11
N VAL A 61 -15.52 -9.80 11.66
CA VAL A 61 -14.23 -9.24 11.26
C VAL A 61 -14.24 -8.98 9.75
N THR A 62 -13.85 -7.76 9.37
CA THR A 62 -13.62 -7.37 7.97
C THR A 62 -12.20 -7.74 7.53
N PRO A 63 -11.98 -8.09 6.24
CA PRO A 63 -12.93 -8.00 5.14
C PRO A 63 -13.88 -9.20 5.07
N TYR A 64 -15.09 -8.96 4.55
CA TYR A 64 -16.03 -9.99 4.15
C TYR A 64 -16.06 -10.11 2.63
N ARG A 65 -16.44 -11.27 2.11
CA ARG A 65 -16.58 -11.51 0.67
C ARG A 65 -18.02 -11.85 0.34
N CYS A 66 -18.49 -11.33 -0.80
CA CYS A 66 -19.79 -11.67 -1.35
C CYS A 66 -19.61 -12.62 -2.53
N TYR A 67 -20.45 -13.63 -2.62
CA TYR A 67 -20.46 -14.62 -3.70
C TYR A 67 -21.87 -14.72 -4.28
N ASP A 68 -21.99 -14.57 -5.59
CA ASP A 68 -23.28 -14.68 -6.27
C ASP A 68 -23.68 -16.15 -6.52
N VAL A 69 -22.74 -17.09 -6.29
CA VAL A 69 -22.88 -18.52 -6.60
C VAL A 69 -22.49 -19.38 -5.40
N GLU A 70 -23.35 -20.33 -5.02
CA GLU A 70 -23.18 -21.21 -3.86
C GLU A 70 -21.86 -22.01 -3.90
N SER A 71 -21.45 -22.50 -5.08
CA SER A 71 -20.23 -23.28 -5.22
C SER A 71 -18.95 -22.49 -4.95
N GLN A 72 -18.96 -21.18 -5.22
CA GLN A 72 -17.83 -20.29 -4.92
C GLN A 72 -17.72 -20.03 -3.41
N LEU A 73 -18.86 -19.81 -2.74
CA LEU A 73 -18.91 -19.74 -1.29
C LEU A 73 -18.36 -21.04 -0.67
N CYS A 74 -18.86 -22.19 -1.12
CA CYS A 74 -18.52 -23.48 -0.55
C CYS A 74 -17.02 -23.79 -0.67
N ALA A 75 -16.42 -23.47 -1.82
CA ALA A 75 -14.98 -23.62 -2.03
C ALA A 75 -14.16 -22.73 -1.07
N GLU A 76 -14.59 -21.50 -0.83
CA GLU A 76 -13.90 -20.54 0.04
C GLU A 76 -14.10 -20.85 1.53
N LEU A 77 -15.28 -21.34 1.91
CA LEU A 77 -15.53 -21.84 3.26
C LEU A 77 -14.64 -23.05 3.59
N LEU A 78 -14.53 -24.02 2.67
CA LEU A 78 -13.63 -25.17 2.84
C LEU A 78 -12.17 -24.73 2.92
N ALA A 79 -11.73 -23.80 2.07
CA ALA A 79 -10.37 -23.27 2.11
C ALA A 79 -10.08 -22.50 3.42
N GLY A 80 -11.09 -21.84 3.98
CA GLY A 80 -11.00 -21.13 5.26
C GLY A 80 -10.94 -22.06 6.47
N VAL A 81 -11.75 -23.13 6.48
CA VAL A 81 -11.90 -24.05 7.62
C VAL A 81 -10.81 -25.12 7.63
N LEU A 82 -10.53 -25.73 6.48
CA LEU A 82 -9.51 -26.78 6.36
C LEU A 82 -8.09 -26.21 6.28
N GLY A 83 -7.98 -24.88 6.22
CA GLY A 83 -6.79 -24.18 5.81
C GLY A 83 -6.48 -24.44 4.33
N ARG A 84 -5.77 -23.51 3.68
CA ARG A 84 -5.07 -23.86 2.44
C ARG A 84 -4.19 -25.06 2.76
N THR A 85 -4.39 -26.19 2.07
CA THR A 85 -3.48 -27.32 2.15
C THR A 85 -2.08 -26.79 1.86
N THR A 86 -1.25 -26.84 2.91
CA THR A 86 0.07 -26.21 3.06
C THR A 86 0.09 -24.67 2.91
N PRO A 87 0.05 -23.91 4.03
CA PRO A 87 0.84 -22.68 4.07
C PRO A 87 2.27 -23.01 3.64
N PRO A 88 2.96 -22.14 2.86
CA PRO A 88 4.41 -22.29 2.69
C PRO A 88 5.03 -22.43 4.09
N PRO A 89 6.07 -23.26 4.27
CA PRO A 89 6.72 -23.38 5.56
C PRO A 89 7.01 -21.98 6.07
N ARG A 90 6.49 -21.66 7.27
CA ARG A 90 6.79 -20.40 7.95
C ARG A 90 8.30 -20.20 7.87
N PRO A 91 8.80 -19.16 7.20
CA PRO A 91 10.13 -18.74 7.51
C PRO A 91 10.06 -18.06 8.88
N ALA A 92 10.31 -18.84 9.92
CA ALA A 92 10.56 -18.34 11.24
C ALA A 92 12.05 -17.96 11.34
N THR A 93 12.52 -17.00 10.53
CA THR A 93 13.90 -16.51 10.62
C THR A 93 13.97 -15.03 10.26
N GLU A 94 14.77 -14.28 11.04
CA GLU A 94 15.24 -12.93 10.72
C GLU A 94 15.84 -12.87 9.30
N ALA A 95 16.57 -13.93 8.90
CA ALA A 95 17.12 -14.08 7.56
C ALA A 95 16.08 -14.01 6.42
N ALA A 96 14.89 -14.58 6.61
CA ALA A 96 13.85 -14.53 5.58
C ALA A 96 13.14 -13.18 5.51
N PHE A 97 13.02 -12.48 6.65
CA PHE A 97 12.58 -11.10 6.66
C PHE A 97 13.60 -10.22 5.92
N ASP A 98 14.88 -10.31 6.25
CA ASP A 98 15.94 -9.55 5.59
C ASP A 98 15.99 -9.83 4.09
N THR A 99 15.79 -11.10 3.71
CA THR A 99 15.63 -11.56 2.33
C THR A 99 14.48 -10.87 1.61
N LEU A 100 13.26 -10.92 2.18
CA LEU A 100 12.07 -10.33 1.57
C LEU A 100 12.17 -8.80 1.55
N LEU A 101 12.75 -8.20 2.59
CA LEU A 101 12.99 -6.76 2.72
C LEU A 101 14.02 -6.25 1.71
N ALA A 102 15.13 -6.98 1.51
CA ALA A 102 16.09 -6.69 0.47
C ALA A 102 15.42 -6.79 -0.90
N ARG A 103 14.68 -7.87 -1.18
CA ARG A 103 13.93 -8.00 -2.44
C ARG A 103 12.93 -6.87 -2.63
N TRP A 104 12.19 -6.47 -1.60
CA TRP A 104 11.31 -5.30 -1.66
C TRP A 104 12.10 -4.05 -2.07
N ARG A 105 13.18 -3.73 -1.36
CA ARG A 105 14.01 -2.54 -1.64
C ARG A 105 14.69 -2.56 -3.01
N HIS A 106 14.97 -3.74 -3.57
CA HIS A 106 15.71 -3.90 -4.82
C HIS A 106 14.86 -4.24 -6.03
N THR A 107 13.62 -4.68 -5.81
CA THR A 107 12.70 -5.03 -6.90
C THR A 107 11.71 -3.91 -7.04
N PRO A 108 11.90 -2.98 -7.98
CA PRO A 108 10.80 -2.12 -8.32
C PRO A 108 9.84 -3.02 -9.11
N TRP A 109 8.70 -3.35 -8.52
CA TRP A 109 7.41 -3.68 -9.16
C TRP A 109 7.05 -2.82 -10.41
N ARG A 110 7.89 -1.84 -10.77
CA ARG A 110 7.92 -1.09 -12.03
C ARG A 110 8.54 -1.83 -13.21
N LEU A 111 9.32 -2.89 -12.98
CA LEU A 111 9.82 -3.71 -14.08
C LEU A 111 8.61 -4.32 -14.78
N ARG A 112 8.27 -3.75 -15.92
CA ARG A 112 7.38 -4.32 -16.92
C ARG A 112 8.29 -4.86 -18.00
N PRO A 113 8.92 -6.02 -17.81
CA PRO A 113 9.70 -6.63 -18.87
C PRO A 113 8.79 -6.72 -20.09
N ALA A 114 9.14 -5.99 -21.13
CA ALA A 114 8.36 -5.89 -22.35
C ALA A 114 8.70 -7.02 -23.31
N THR A 115 9.85 -7.67 -23.08
CA THR A 115 10.35 -8.78 -23.87
C THR A 115 10.74 -9.96 -22.98
N ARG A 116 10.77 -11.14 -23.57
CA ARG A 116 11.24 -12.36 -22.92
C ARG A 116 12.68 -12.23 -22.38
N ASP A 117 13.55 -11.49 -23.05
CA ASP A 117 14.94 -11.32 -22.62
C ASP A 117 15.03 -10.42 -21.39
N GLN A 118 14.27 -9.32 -21.37
CA GLN A 118 14.13 -8.47 -20.18
C GLN A 118 13.52 -9.26 -19.01
N LEU A 119 12.58 -10.16 -19.30
CA LEU A 119 12.00 -11.04 -18.31
C LEU A 119 13.02 -12.04 -17.76
N ALA A 120 13.85 -12.63 -18.62
CA ALA A 120 14.92 -13.55 -18.21
C ALA A 120 15.96 -12.87 -17.30
N GLU A 121 16.37 -11.65 -17.68
CA GLU A 121 17.29 -10.85 -16.89
C GLU A 121 16.70 -10.51 -15.52
N ALA A 122 15.44 -10.08 -15.48
CA ALA A 122 14.74 -9.76 -14.24
C ALA A 122 14.57 -10.99 -13.33
N LEU A 123 14.30 -12.17 -13.89
CA LEU A 123 14.23 -13.43 -13.13
C LEU A 123 15.60 -13.84 -12.55
N ALA A 124 16.66 -13.68 -13.33
CA ALA A 124 18.03 -13.95 -12.87
C ALA A 124 18.45 -12.99 -11.74
N GLN A 125 18.12 -11.70 -11.86
CA GLN A 125 18.36 -10.70 -10.81
C GLN A 125 17.62 -11.04 -9.51
N LEU A 126 16.42 -11.62 -9.59
CA LEU A 126 15.66 -12.09 -8.43
C LEU A 126 16.16 -13.43 -7.85
N GLY A 127 17.15 -14.07 -8.47
CA GLY A 127 17.63 -15.38 -8.07
C GLY A 127 16.54 -16.45 -8.15
N VAL A 128 15.55 -16.28 -9.04
CA VAL A 128 14.49 -17.27 -9.24
C VAL A 128 15.13 -18.49 -9.90
N PRO A 129 15.02 -19.69 -9.30
CA PRO A 129 15.67 -20.85 -9.86
C PRO A 129 15.05 -21.19 -11.22
N ALA A 130 15.87 -21.52 -12.21
CA ALA A 130 15.41 -21.89 -13.55
C ALA A 130 14.46 -23.12 -13.55
N SER A 131 14.43 -23.89 -12.45
CA SER A 131 13.46 -24.97 -12.23
C SER A 131 12.04 -24.49 -11.93
N ALA A 132 11.83 -23.22 -11.62
CA ALA A 132 10.53 -22.64 -11.30
C ALA A 132 9.75 -22.16 -12.53
N TYR A 133 10.43 -21.96 -13.66
CA TYR A 133 9.81 -21.39 -14.85
C TYR A 133 10.28 -22.02 -16.16
N SER A 134 9.58 -21.67 -17.25
CA SER A 134 10.05 -21.84 -18.63
C SER A 134 9.63 -20.65 -19.49
N LEU A 135 10.57 -20.03 -20.20
CA LEU A 135 10.29 -18.90 -21.10
C LEU A 135 10.02 -19.32 -22.55
N TYR A 136 10.09 -20.61 -22.83
CA TYR A 136 9.94 -21.19 -24.18
C TYR A 136 8.82 -22.25 -24.23
N GLY A 137 7.87 -22.19 -23.30
CA GLY A 137 6.80 -23.17 -23.14
C GLY A 137 7.28 -24.54 -22.66
N GLY A 138 6.39 -25.53 -22.71
CA GLY A 138 6.67 -26.92 -22.36
C GLY A 138 5.74 -27.47 -21.29
N ALA A 139 5.75 -28.79 -21.14
CA ALA A 139 4.93 -29.53 -20.17
C ALA A 139 5.68 -29.74 -18.84
N PHE A 140 6.23 -28.67 -18.25
CA PHE A 140 6.99 -28.75 -17.00
C PHE A 140 6.09 -28.61 -15.78
N GLU A 141 5.82 -29.72 -15.11
CA GLU A 141 4.98 -29.79 -13.90
C GLU A 141 5.40 -28.74 -12.85
N GLY A 142 4.44 -27.98 -12.34
CA GLY A 142 4.60 -26.97 -11.31
C GLY A 142 5.16 -25.62 -11.79
N ARG A 143 5.74 -25.54 -12.99
CA ARG A 143 6.39 -24.33 -13.50
C ARG A 143 5.43 -23.33 -14.11
N LEU A 144 5.71 -22.04 -13.93
CA LEU A 144 5.09 -20.99 -14.71
C LEU A 144 5.77 -20.93 -16.09
N CYS A 145 4.98 -21.05 -17.14
CA CYS A 145 5.44 -21.10 -18.52
C CYS A 145 4.97 -19.87 -19.30
N LEU A 146 5.89 -19.27 -20.06
CA LEU A 146 5.60 -18.32 -21.14
C LEU A 146 5.86 -19.04 -22.47
N GLU A 147 4.90 -19.02 -23.39
CA GLU A 147 5.02 -19.67 -24.68
C GLU A 147 4.51 -18.79 -25.82
N GLN A 148 5.29 -18.70 -26.89
CA GLN A 148 4.88 -18.05 -28.13
C GLN A 148 4.07 -19.04 -28.99
N ARG A 149 2.91 -18.61 -29.46
CA ARG A 149 2.00 -19.33 -30.35
C ARG A 149 1.76 -18.50 -31.62
N VAL A 150 1.19 -19.13 -32.65
CA VAL A 150 0.84 -18.45 -33.91
C VAL A 150 -0.13 -17.27 -33.68
N ALA A 151 -1.03 -17.40 -32.70
CA ALA A 151 -2.07 -16.41 -32.39
C ALA A 151 -1.71 -15.46 -31.24
N GLY A 152 -0.45 -15.44 -30.76
CA GLY A 152 -0.02 -14.59 -29.65
C GLY A 152 0.84 -15.33 -28.63
N TRP A 153 0.73 -14.95 -27.37
CA TRP A 153 1.52 -15.45 -26.25
C TRP A 153 0.62 -16.06 -25.20
N ARG A 154 1.06 -17.17 -24.60
CA ARG A 154 0.33 -17.84 -23.53
C ARG A 154 1.17 -17.86 -22.26
N VAL A 155 0.56 -17.45 -21.16
CA VAL A 155 1.07 -17.68 -19.81
C VAL A 155 0.24 -18.80 -19.20
N TYR A 156 0.87 -19.83 -18.66
CA TYR A 156 0.18 -20.98 -18.09
C TYR A 156 1.01 -21.69 -17.04
N ARG A 157 0.35 -22.57 -16.27
CA ARG A 157 1.02 -23.53 -15.40
C ARG A 157 0.66 -24.95 -15.81
N VAL A 158 1.58 -25.87 -15.64
CA VAL A 158 1.30 -27.30 -15.80
C VAL A 158 1.04 -27.88 -14.42
N ARG A 159 -0.16 -28.42 -14.21
CA ARG A 159 -0.54 -29.13 -12.99
C ARG A 159 -1.15 -30.47 -13.33
N SER A 160 -0.69 -31.52 -12.66
CA SER A 160 -1.08 -32.91 -12.90
C SER A 160 -0.98 -33.31 -14.38
N GLY A 161 0.07 -32.86 -15.07
CA GLY A 161 0.28 -33.10 -16.50
C GLY A 161 -0.69 -32.37 -17.43
N ARG A 162 -1.53 -31.46 -16.92
CA ARG A 162 -2.43 -30.62 -17.70
C ARG A 162 -1.96 -29.18 -17.68
N THR A 163 -1.97 -28.52 -18.83
CA THR A 163 -1.84 -27.07 -18.89
C THR A 163 -3.13 -26.46 -18.36
N GLU A 164 -3.07 -25.80 -17.21
CA GLU A 164 -4.13 -24.90 -16.76
C GLU A 164 -4.01 -23.62 -17.57
N PRO A 165 -4.92 -23.35 -18.53
CA PRO A 165 -4.86 -22.14 -19.31
C PRO A 165 -5.20 -20.98 -18.38
N ILE A 166 -4.27 -20.05 -18.28
CA ILE A 166 -4.46 -18.89 -17.43
C ILE A 166 -5.01 -17.74 -18.27
N THR A 167 -4.34 -17.34 -19.36
CA THR A 167 -4.88 -16.39 -20.35
C THR A 167 -4.01 -16.39 -21.62
N ASP A 168 -4.62 -16.12 -22.77
CA ASP A 168 -3.91 -15.83 -24.03
C ASP A 168 -3.80 -14.30 -24.22
N TRP A 169 -2.64 -13.82 -24.64
CA TRP A 169 -2.30 -12.41 -24.80
C TRP A 169 -1.81 -12.14 -26.22
N GLN A 170 -2.24 -11.03 -26.83
CA GLN A 170 -1.75 -10.67 -28.17
C GLN A 170 -0.33 -10.07 -28.14
N PRO A 171 -0.03 -9.07 -27.27
CA PRO A 171 1.31 -8.48 -27.24
C PRO A 171 2.25 -9.25 -26.30
N GLU A 172 3.50 -9.46 -26.74
CA GLU A 172 4.58 -9.97 -25.88
C GLU A 172 4.74 -9.16 -24.59
N PRO A 173 4.69 -7.81 -24.61
CA PRO A 173 4.82 -7.02 -23.38
C PRO A 173 3.74 -7.33 -22.35
N THR A 174 2.51 -7.60 -22.79
CA THR A 174 1.40 -7.91 -21.89
C THR A 174 1.55 -9.30 -21.30
N ALA A 175 2.01 -10.27 -22.10
CA ALA A 175 2.29 -11.62 -21.62
C ALA A 175 3.46 -11.65 -20.63
N CYS A 176 4.53 -10.91 -20.91
CA CYS A 176 5.68 -10.80 -20.01
C CYS A 176 5.33 -10.07 -18.71
N ALA A 177 4.49 -9.03 -18.77
CA ALA A 177 3.96 -8.36 -17.58
C ALA A 177 3.09 -9.29 -16.74
N GLU A 178 2.20 -10.08 -17.36
CA GLU A 178 1.35 -11.04 -16.65
C GLU A 178 2.17 -12.18 -16.06
N PHE A 179 3.16 -12.70 -16.79
CA PHE A 179 4.08 -13.69 -16.28
C PHE A 179 4.83 -13.15 -15.05
N TRP A 180 5.41 -11.96 -15.17
CA TRP A 180 6.15 -11.32 -14.10
C TRP A 180 5.27 -11.13 -12.86
N ARG A 181 4.05 -10.60 -13.07
CA ARG A 181 3.04 -10.43 -12.03
C ARG A 181 2.76 -11.74 -11.30
N ARG A 182 2.48 -12.83 -12.02
CA ARG A 182 2.16 -14.13 -11.40
C ARG A 182 3.32 -14.76 -10.66
N LEU A 183 4.52 -14.71 -11.25
CA LEU A 183 5.69 -15.26 -10.60
C LEU A 183 5.99 -14.49 -9.31
N VAL A 184 5.86 -13.18 -9.33
CA VAL A 184 6.05 -12.31 -8.15
C VAL A 184 4.93 -12.51 -7.11
N ASP A 185 3.68 -12.58 -7.53
CA ASP A 185 2.51 -12.63 -6.64
C ASP A 185 2.27 -14.02 -6.03
N GLU A 186 2.48 -15.08 -6.81
CA GLU A 186 2.05 -16.44 -6.49
C GLU A 186 3.23 -17.34 -6.07
N ASP A 187 4.36 -17.23 -6.77
CA ASP A 187 5.45 -18.20 -6.65
C ASP A 187 6.62 -17.72 -5.80
N LEU A 188 6.98 -16.45 -5.91
CA LEU A 188 8.11 -15.85 -5.22
C LEU A 188 8.08 -16.14 -3.70
N PRO A 189 6.93 -16.06 -2.99
CA PRO A 189 6.90 -16.39 -1.56
C PRO A 189 7.23 -17.85 -1.24
N THR A 190 7.02 -18.78 -2.19
CA THR A 190 7.19 -20.23 -2.01
C THR A 190 8.53 -20.74 -2.55
N LEU A 191 9.06 -20.10 -3.59
CA LEU A 191 10.28 -20.51 -4.29
C LEU A 191 11.57 -20.21 -3.52
N LEU A 192 11.52 -19.35 -2.52
CA LEU A 192 12.71 -18.69 -1.98
C LEU A 192 13.21 -19.25 -0.66
N GLY A 193 13.36 -20.57 -0.59
CA GLY A 193 14.31 -21.19 0.34
C GLY A 193 15.80 -20.84 0.06
N ALA A 194 16.08 -19.69 -0.57
CA ALA A 194 17.40 -19.23 -0.97
C ALA A 194 17.58 -17.74 -0.63
N ASP A 195 18.61 -17.44 0.17
CA ASP A 195 19.00 -16.09 0.59
C ASP A 195 19.47 -15.27 -0.64
N PRO A 196 18.77 -14.19 -1.04
CA PRO A 196 19.33 -13.22 -1.96
C PRO A 196 20.50 -12.50 -1.27
N HIS A 197 21.48 -12.09 -2.06
CA HIS A 197 22.50 -11.18 -1.55
C HIS A 197 21.84 -9.83 -1.18
N PRO A 198 22.03 -9.33 0.06
CA PRO A 198 21.60 -7.99 0.40
C PRO A 198 22.38 -7.01 -0.47
N LEU A 199 21.69 -6.23 -1.29
CA LEU A 199 22.31 -5.13 -2.01
C LEU A 199 22.25 -3.89 -1.10
N PRO A 200 23.31 -3.09 -1.02
CA PRO A 200 23.22 -1.82 -0.31
C PRO A 200 22.25 -0.90 -1.06
N ALA A 201 21.32 -0.27 -0.33
CA ALA A 201 20.55 0.83 -0.90
C ALA A 201 21.54 1.93 -1.34
N PRO A 202 21.42 2.48 -2.56
CA PRO A 202 22.29 3.56 -2.99
C PRO A 202 22.14 4.75 -2.04
N ALA A 203 23.28 5.28 -1.58
CA ALA A 203 23.29 6.48 -0.75
C ALA A 203 22.68 7.65 -1.55
N GLU A 204 21.70 8.32 -0.97
CA GLU A 204 21.10 9.49 -1.62
C GLU A 204 22.04 10.69 -1.51
N PRO A 205 22.34 11.38 -2.61
CA PRO A 205 23.17 12.57 -2.55
C PRO A 205 22.45 13.66 -1.73
N GLU A 206 23.21 14.33 -0.86
CA GLU A 206 22.76 15.56 -0.20
C GLU A 206 22.47 16.61 -1.29
N SER A 207 21.33 17.29 -1.17
CA SER A 207 20.92 18.35 -2.09
C SER A 207 21.12 19.72 -1.42
N PRO A 208 21.42 20.78 -2.19
CA PRO A 208 21.62 22.11 -1.63
C PRO A 208 20.35 22.61 -0.90
N PRO A 209 20.51 23.38 0.18
CA PRO A 209 19.41 23.76 1.06
C PRO A 209 18.59 24.92 0.48
N ASP A 210 17.55 24.63 -0.28
CA ASP A 210 16.58 25.63 -0.74
C ASP A 210 15.21 25.39 -0.06
N ASP A 211 14.83 26.23 0.90
CA ASP A 211 13.60 26.11 1.68
C ASP A 211 12.42 26.84 1.04
N LEU A 212 11.20 26.42 1.41
CA LEU A 212 9.97 27.11 1.00
C LEU A 212 9.91 28.45 1.72
N THR A 213 9.63 29.52 0.99
CA THR A 213 9.48 30.84 1.58
C THR A 213 8.01 31.22 1.70
N LEU A 214 7.67 32.11 2.62
CA LEU A 214 6.31 32.60 2.79
C LEU A 214 5.77 33.27 1.51
N PRO A 215 6.54 34.10 0.77
CA PRO A 215 6.06 34.65 -0.51
C PRO A 215 5.73 33.58 -1.55
N GLU A 216 6.53 32.50 -1.64
CA GLU A 216 6.24 31.38 -2.52
C GLU A 216 4.95 30.65 -2.11
N ALA A 217 4.81 30.35 -0.81
CA ALA A 217 3.63 29.69 -0.26
C ALA A 217 2.34 30.51 -0.53
N LEU A 218 2.39 31.84 -0.35
CA LEU A 218 1.27 32.73 -0.65
C LEU A 218 0.92 32.75 -2.14
N ALA A 219 1.90 32.67 -3.03
CA ALA A 219 1.66 32.60 -4.48
C ALA A 219 1.04 31.25 -4.90
N ILE A 220 1.45 30.15 -4.25
CA ILE A 220 0.88 28.82 -4.45
C ILE A 220 -0.57 28.77 -3.93
N GLU A 221 -0.83 29.31 -2.74
CA GLU A 221 -2.17 29.45 -2.16
C GLU A 221 -3.11 30.18 -3.15
N GLN A 222 -2.68 31.31 -3.69
CA GLN A 222 -3.47 32.09 -4.67
C GLN A 222 -3.77 31.31 -5.95
N ARG A 223 -2.83 30.49 -6.43
CA ARG A 223 -3.00 29.66 -7.64
C ARG A 223 -3.90 28.46 -7.44
N SER A 224 -3.77 27.78 -6.29
CA SER A 224 -4.46 26.53 -6.01
C SER A 224 -5.95 26.72 -5.70
N GLY A 225 -6.34 27.93 -5.25
CA GLY A 225 -7.71 28.23 -4.86
C GLY A 225 -8.17 27.46 -3.60
N TRP A 226 -7.28 26.63 -3.03
CA TRP A 226 -7.45 25.99 -1.74
C TRP A 226 -6.93 26.95 -0.68
N THR A 227 -7.83 27.42 0.17
CA THR A 227 -7.49 28.34 1.26
C THR A 227 -7.69 27.61 2.57
N ARG A 228 -6.61 27.44 3.33
CA ARG A 228 -6.74 27.23 4.77
C ARG A 228 -7.11 28.61 5.33
N PRO A 229 -8.21 28.79 6.08
CA PRO A 229 -8.50 30.07 6.70
C PRO A 229 -7.46 30.31 7.79
N VAL A 230 -6.36 30.98 7.42
CA VAL A 230 -5.25 31.30 8.30
C VAL A 230 -4.95 32.80 8.16
N GLY A 231 -5.06 33.54 9.26
CA GLY A 231 -4.51 34.89 9.33
C GLY A 231 -2.98 34.84 9.32
N ILE A 232 -2.30 35.82 8.74
CA ILE A 232 -0.84 35.80 8.65
C ILE A 232 -0.28 37.13 9.13
N GLU A 233 0.64 37.05 10.10
CA GLU A 233 1.38 38.19 10.62
C GLU A 233 2.88 37.90 10.54
N SER A 234 3.55 38.60 9.63
CA SER A 234 4.99 38.50 9.43
C SER A 234 5.61 39.90 9.33
N PRO A 235 6.33 40.35 10.37
CA PRO A 235 7.11 41.57 10.32
C PRO A 235 8.19 41.53 9.24
N THR A 236 8.85 40.38 9.02
CA THR A 236 9.94 40.24 8.05
C THR A 236 9.47 40.47 6.62
N HIS A 237 8.29 39.98 6.26
CA HIS A 237 7.72 40.15 4.91
C HIS A 237 6.72 41.30 4.80
N GLY A 238 6.47 42.05 5.88
CA GLY A 238 5.47 43.11 5.92
C GLY A 238 4.05 42.63 5.63
N VAL A 239 3.76 41.35 5.93
CA VAL A 239 2.46 40.73 5.67
C VAL A 239 1.59 40.86 6.92
N HIS A 240 0.43 41.48 6.77
CA HIS A 240 -0.63 41.51 7.77
C HIS A 240 -1.96 41.18 7.10
N ARG A 241 -2.30 39.88 7.08
CA ARG A 241 -3.58 39.37 6.59
C ARG A 241 -4.44 38.99 7.80
N PRO A 242 -5.38 39.84 8.24
CA PRO A 242 -6.31 39.44 9.30
C PRO A 242 -7.16 38.27 8.79
N GLY A 243 -7.41 37.28 9.66
CA GLY A 243 -8.30 36.16 9.35
C GLY A 243 -9.71 36.68 9.00
N PRO A 244 -10.54 35.88 8.29
CA PRO A 244 -11.96 36.22 8.14
C PRO A 244 -12.54 36.46 9.54
N GLY A 245 -13.31 37.55 9.73
CA GLY A 245 -13.70 38.13 11.03
C GLY A 245 -14.59 37.29 11.96
N PHE A 246 -14.39 35.98 11.98
CA PHE A 246 -14.92 35.03 12.94
C PHE A 246 -13.86 34.82 14.03
N ASP A 247 -14.28 34.74 15.29
CA ASP A 247 -13.41 34.57 16.46
C ASP A 247 -12.71 33.19 16.53
N ASP A 248 -12.83 32.35 15.49
CA ASP A 248 -12.48 30.92 15.48
C ASP A 248 -11.54 30.58 14.29
N VAL A 249 -10.46 31.34 14.10
CA VAL A 249 -9.51 31.17 12.97
C VAL A 249 -8.08 30.98 13.48
N ALA A 250 -7.29 30.17 12.78
CA ALA A 250 -5.86 30.01 13.08
C ALA A 250 -5.06 31.19 12.50
N HIS A 251 -3.99 31.61 13.16
CA HIS A 251 -3.13 32.72 12.77
C HIS A 251 -1.68 32.25 12.79
N LEU A 252 -1.00 32.34 11.66
CA LEU A 252 0.43 32.10 11.57
C LEU A 252 1.17 33.40 11.90
N HIS A 253 1.92 33.39 12.98
CA HIS A 253 2.54 34.58 13.56
C HIS A 253 4.05 34.40 13.68
N GLU A 254 4.81 35.29 13.05
CA GLU A 254 6.27 35.36 13.19
C GLU A 254 6.64 36.09 14.49
N LEU A 255 7.49 35.45 15.29
CA LEU A 255 8.02 35.99 16.54
C LEU A 255 9.28 36.84 16.29
N PRO A 256 9.63 37.76 17.22
CA PRO A 256 10.81 38.62 17.08
C PRO A 256 12.15 37.89 17.01
N ASP A 257 12.22 36.64 17.47
CA ASP A 257 13.40 35.78 17.45
C ASP A 257 13.52 34.96 16.15
N GLY A 258 12.58 35.11 15.21
CA GLY A 258 12.56 34.42 13.92
C GLY A 258 11.85 33.06 13.93
N HIS A 259 11.32 32.64 15.08
CA HIS A 259 10.43 31.48 15.17
C HIS A 259 8.99 31.85 14.75
N TRP A 260 8.16 30.84 14.51
CA TRP A 260 6.77 31.04 14.07
C TRP A 260 5.82 30.25 14.95
N GLU A 261 4.63 30.79 15.20
CA GLU A 261 3.57 30.12 15.95
C GLU A 261 2.29 30.07 15.13
N LEU A 262 1.66 28.89 15.06
CA LEU A 262 0.27 28.78 14.66
C LEU A 262 -0.61 28.97 15.90
N ARG A 263 -1.28 30.11 15.99
CA ARG A 263 -2.15 30.50 17.10
C ARG A 263 -3.60 30.33 16.72
N TYR A 264 -4.38 29.64 17.53
CA TYR A 264 -5.83 29.59 17.37
C TYR A 264 -6.48 30.45 18.44
N THR A 265 -7.29 31.41 18.00
CA THR A 265 -8.14 32.17 18.91
C THR A 265 -9.54 31.58 18.84
N GLU A 266 -10.17 31.38 19.98
CA GLU A 266 -11.58 31.01 20.13
C GLU A 266 -12.16 31.85 21.26
N ARG A 267 -13.22 32.63 20.99
CA ARG A 267 -13.94 33.45 21.98
C ARG A 267 -13.01 34.32 22.84
N GLY A 268 -12.05 34.97 22.21
CA GLY A 268 -11.07 35.86 22.86
C GLY A 268 -9.97 35.16 23.66
N ARG A 269 -9.86 33.83 23.59
CA ARG A 269 -8.74 33.06 24.16
C ARG A 269 -7.84 32.53 23.05
N THR A 270 -6.58 32.92 23.08
CA THR A 270 -5.57 32.44 22.13
C THR A 270 -4.79 31.26 22.72
N ARG A 271 -4.60 30.21 21.92
CA ARG A 271 -3.75 29.04 22.23
C ARG A 271 -2.77 28.82 21.10
N VAL A 272 -1.53 28.47 21.44
CA VAL A 272 -0.55 28.01 20.44
C VAL A 272 -0.89 26.56 20.08
N GLN A 273 -1.18 26.30 18.81
CA GLN A 273 -1.43 24.97 18.26
C GLN A 273 -0.15 24.30 17.80
N ALA A 274 0.78 25.08 17.22
CA ALA A 274 2.06 24.59 16.74
C ALA A 274 3.13 25.69 16.81
N GLU A 275 4.38 25.28 16.99
CA GLU A 275 5.56 26.14 16.96
C GLU A 275 6.51 25.63 15.86
N TYR A 276 7.05 26.55 15.07
CA TYR A 276 7.98 26.26 13.99
C TYR A 276 9.28 27.04 14.20
N GLN A 277 10.40 26.32 14.15
CA GLN A 277 11.71 26.92 14.33
C GLN A 277 12.19 27.69 13.08
N ARG A 278 11.51 27.52 11.94
CA ARG A 278 11.92 28.07 10.64
C ARG A 278 10.73 28.47 9.80
N GLU A 279 10.94 29.51 8.97
CA GLU A 279 9.95 29.98 7.99
C GLU A 279 9.48 28.87 7.05
N GLY A 280 10.39 28.03 6.52
CA GLY A 280 9.99 27.00 5.56
C GLY A 280 9.10 25.90 6.13
N ASP A 281 9.14 25.66 7.44
CA ASP A 281 8.23 24.74 8.11
C ASP A 281 6.85 25.40 8.30
N ALA A 282 6.82 26.68 8.66
CA ALA A 282 5.61 27.49 8.78
C ALA A 282 4.91 27.69 7.42
N ALA A 283 5.69 27.97 6.37
CA ALA A 283 5.22 28.14 4.99
C ALA A 283 4.67 26.83 4.41
N ALA A 284 5.27 25.68 4.78
CA ALA A 284 4.77 24.37 4.38
C ALA A 284 3.41 24.06 5.03
N ASP A 285 3.24 24.38 6.32
CA ASP A 285 1.97 24.19 7.04
C ASP A 285 0.82 25.05 6.47
N LEU A 286 1.15 26.22 5.89
CA LEU A 286 0.19 27.10 5.23
C LEU A 286 -0.48 26.43 4.02
N ILE A 287 0.31 25.73 3.21
CA ILE A 287 -0.13 25.12 1.94
C ILE A 287 -0.42 23.62 2.07
N ASP A 288 -0.25 23.01 3.24
CA ASP A 288 -0.58 21.61 3.46
C ASP A 288 -2.12 21.44 3.48
N PRO A 289 -2.70 20.75 2.49
CA PRO A 289 -4.15 20.58 2.41
C PRO A 289 -4.74 19.71 3.53
N PHE A 290 -3.91 19.05 4.36
CA PHE A 290 -4.33 18.10 5.38
C PHE A 290 -3.88 18.44 6.81
N ALA A 291 -3.13 19.53 7.02
CA ALA A 291 -2.66 19.93 8.35
C ALA A 291 -3.80 20.26 9.35
N SER A 292 -5.04 20.46 8.88
CA SER A 292 -6.22 20.73 9.71
C SER A 292 -7.35 19.69 9.60
N ALA A 293 -7.06 18.45 9.22
CA ALA A 293 -8.04 17.37 9.36
C ALA A 293 -7.87 16.65 10.73
N PRO A 294 -8.57 17.04 11.80
CA PRO A 294 -8.77 16.16 12.95
C PRO A 294 -9.73 15.05 12.50
N GLY A 295 -9.18 14.05 11.83
CA GLY A 295 -9.93 13.04 11.11
C GLY A 295 -9.13 11.76 10.96
N ILE A 296 -8.73 11.19 12.10
CA ILE A 296 -8.57 9.76 12.36
C ILE A 296 -8.15 8.94 11.13
N ALA A 297 -6.85 8.85 10.89
CA ALA A 297 -6.24 7.54 10.99
C ALA A 297 -5.38 7.59 12.24
N ALA A 298 -5.88 7.02 13.35
CA ALA A 298 -4.99 6.52 14.38
C ALA A 298 -3.92 5.63 13.70
N PRO A 299 -2.79 5.31 14.34
CA PRO A 299 -1.91 4.23 13.89
C PRO A 299 -2.65 2.88 13.92
N ASP A 300 -3.66 2.73 13.07
CA ASP A 300 -4.28 1.49 12.67
C ASP A 300 -3.23 0.86 11.77
N ARG A 301 -2.25 0.23 12.42
CA ARG A 301 -1.35 -0.73 11.79
C ARG A 301 -2.22 -1.88 11.31
N LEU A 302 -2.88 -1.67 10.17
CA LEU A 302 -3.70 -2.68 9.48
C LEU A 302 -2.88 -3.96 9.28
N ALA A 303 -1.57 -3.83 9.04
CA ALA A 303 -0.63 -4.95 8.94
C ALA A 303 -0.55 -5.80 10.22
N ASP A 304 -0.41 -5.17 11.41
CA ASP A 304 -0.29 -5.86 12.71
C ASP A 304 -1.52 -6.72 13.00
N ARG A 305 -2.69 -6.35 12.46
CA ARG A 305 -3.96 -7.08 12.63
C ARG A 305 -4.07 -8.32 11.73
N PHE A 306 -3.44 -8.32 10.56
CA PHE A 306 -3.52 -9.43 9.59
C PHE A 306 -2.28 -10.33 9.59
N ALA A 307 -1.18 -9.89 10.21
CA ALA A 307 0.10 -10.58 10.19
C ALA A 307 0.89 -10.38 11.51
N PRO A 308 1.12 -11.44 12.30
CA PRO A 308 1.77 -11.33 13.60
C PRO A 308 3.30 -11.18 13.57
N THR A 309 3.96 -11.38 12.43
CA THR A 309 5.41 -11.20 12.27
C THR A 309 5.75 -10.16 11.20
N ARG A 310 6.91 -9.49 11.32
CA ARG A 310 7.40 -8.52 10.31
C ARG A 310 7.46 -9.11 8.89
N TYR A 311 7.83 -10.39 8.79
CA TYR A 311 7.80 -11.13 7.53
C TYR A 311 6.38 -11.24 6.97
N GLU A 312 5.41 -11.67 7.79
CA GLU A 312 4.01 -11.80 7.36
C GLU A 312 3.40 -10.42 7.02
N GLN A 313 3.82 -9.35 7.70
CA GLN A 313 3.35 -7.98 7.45
C GLN A 313 3.85 -7.46 6.10
N LEU A 314 5.14 -7.62 5.82
CA LEU A 314 5.73 -7.26 4.54
C LEU A 314 5.11 -8.08 3.39
N LEU A 315 4.87 -9.37 3.61
CA LEU A 315 4.19 -10.23 2.66
C LEU A 315 2.72 -9.84 2.43
N HIS A 316 2.01 -9.42 3.49
CA HIS A 316 0.65 -8.91 3.39
C HIS A 316 0.59 -7.67 2.50
N HIS A 317 1.45 -6.68 2.76
CA HIS A 317 1.53 -5.46 1.95
C HIS A 317 1.98 -5.74 0.51
N TRP A 318 2.87 -6.71 0.30
CA TRP A 318 3.27 -7.14 -1.04
C TRP A 318 2.04 -7.57 -1.85
N ARG A 319 1.18 -8.39 -1.24
CA ARG A 319 -0.03 -8.91 -1.89
C ARG A 319 -1.12 -7.88 -2.14
N GLN A 320 -1.10 -6.75 -1.45
CA GLN A 320 -2.04 -5.64 -1.70
C GLN A 320 -1.70 -4.84 -2.95
N LEU A 321 -0.58 -5.14 -3.61
CA LEU A 321 -0.11 -4.48 -4.83
C LEU A 321 -0.13 -2.93 -4.75
N PRO A 322 0.44 -2.31 -3.71
CA PRO A 322 0.41 -0.85 -3.53
C PRO A 322 0.95 -0.09 -4.74
N TRP A 323 1.89 -0.68 -5.48
CA TRP A 323 2.45 -0.12 -6.70
C TRP A 323 1.49 0.03 -7.89
N HIS A 324 0.28 -0.53 -7.83
CA HIS A 324 -0.75 -0.25 -8.84
C HIS A 324 -1.44 1.09 -8.62
N ALA A 325 -1.39 1.65 -7.40
CA ALA A 325 -1.84 3.01 -7.18
C ALA A 325 -0.93 3.98 -7.94
N ASN A 326 -1.56 4.90 -8.67
CA ASN A 326 -0.86 5.90 -9.47
C ASN A 326 -1.46 7.28 -9.15
N PRO A 327 -1.26 7.78 -7.92
CA PRO A 327 -1.88 9.03 -7.50
C PRO A 327 -1.37 10.18 -8.37
N SER A 328 -2.31 10.93 -8.93
CA SER A 328 -2.06 12.05 -9.83
C SER A 328 -2.16 13.41 -9.13
N THR A 329 -2.72 13.43 -7.93
CA THR A 329 -2.88 14.63 -7.09
C THR A 329 -2.42 14.38 -5.65
N PRO A 330 -2.06 15.43 -4.89
CA PRO A 330 -1.74 15.29 -3.46
C PRO A 330 -2.87 14.66 -2.64
N GLN A 331 -4.13 14.86 -3.05
CA GLN A 331 -5.28 14.25 -2.39
C GLN A 331 -5.37 12.74 -2.66
N GLU A 332 -5.20 12.31 -3.91
CA GLU A 332 -5.13 10.88 -4.25
C GLU A 332 -3.94 10.22 -3.56
N LEU A 333 -2.81 10.92 -3.46
CA LEU A 333 -1.63 10.46 -2.74
C LEU A 333 -1.92 10.27 -1.24
N ALA A 334 -2.59 11.22 -0.59
CA ALA A 334 -3.00 11.11 0.80
C ALA A 334 -3.93 9.91 1.05
N ILE A 335 -4.89 9.69 0.14
CA ILE A 335 -5.79 8.54 0.18
C ILE A 335 -4.98 7.24 0.06
N ALA A 336 -4.06 7.15 -0.91
CA ALA A 336 -3.22 5.97 -1.08
C ALA A 336 -2.34 5.68 0.15
N LEU A 337 -1.72 6.71 0.72
CA LEU A 337 -0.91 6.58 1.95
C LEU A 337 -1.76 6.08 3.12
N ARG A 338 -2.95 6.64 3.31
CA ARG A 338 -3.89 6.19 4.35
C ARG A 338 -4.34 4.75 4.13
N ASP A 339 -4.78 4.42 2.92
CA ASP A 339 -5.35 3.11 2.60
C ASP A 339 -4.32 1.98 2.68
N HIS A 340 -3.02 2.32 2.53
CA HIS A 340 -1.89 1.40 2.71
C HIS A 340 -1.22 1.50 4.09
N GLY A 341 -1.81 2.24 5.04
CA GLY A 341 -1.42 2.24 6.45
C GLY A 341 -0.12 2.99 6.77
N PHE A 342 0.27 3.97 5.95
CA PHE A 342 1.40 4.83 6.27
C PHE A 342 1.05 5.77 7.45
N PRO A 343 1.84 5.79 8.53
CA PRO A 343 1.65 6.74 9.62
C PRO A 343 1.82 8.17 9.16
N TYR A 344 0.98 9.08 9.64
CA TYR A 344 1.03 10.50 9.26
C TYR A 344 2.37 11.17 9.63
N ASP A 345 3.06 10.70 10.66
CA ASP A 345 4.37 11.18 11.08
C ASP A 345 5.53 10.63 10.23
N SER A 346 5.26 9.74 9.26
CA SER A 346 6.27 9.20 8.34
C SER A 346 6.44 10.01 7.05
N TYR A 347 5.53 10.95 6.78
CA TYR A 347 5.49 11.70 5.52
C TYR A 347 4.92 13.12 5.68
N THR A 348 5.12 14.00 4.70
CA THR A 348 4.53 15.35 4.68
C THR A 348 4.15 15.76 3.26
N LEU A 349 2.95 16.33 3.09
CA LEU A 349 2.40 16.67 1.78
C LEU A 349 2.45 18.18 1.44
N GLY A 350 2.99 19.02 2.33
CA GLY A 350 3.17 20.47 2.14
C GLY A 350 4.63 20.96 2.00
N GLY A 351 5.64 20.08 2.05
CA GLY A 351 7.06 20.47 2.03
C GLY A 351 7.63 20.76 3.42
N GLY A 352 8.73 21.52 3.53
CA GLY A 352 9.42 21.88 4.79
C GLY A 352 10.65 20.99 5.13
N ARG A 353 11.27 21.24 6.27
CA ARG A 353 12.44 20.50 6.80
C ARG A 353 12.25 19.98 8.23
N GLY A 354 11.07 20.09 8.80
CA GLY A 354 10.71 19.43 10.06
C GLY A 354 10.96 17.92 9.99
N SER A 355 10.83 17.20 11.10
CA SER A 355 10.92 15.72 11.29
C SER A 355 11.40 14.84 10.12
N ASP A 356 12.23 13.84 10.41
CA ASP A 356 12.81 12.91 9.42
C ASP A 356 11.76 12.12 8.59
N THR A 357 11.23 12.75 7.53
CA THR A 357 10.10 12.27 6.73
C THR A 357 10.35 12.40 5.22
N LEU A 358 9.60 11.64 4.42
CA LEU A 358 9.50 11.86 2.98
C LEU A 358 8.56 13.02 2.69
N ARG A 359 8.96 13.93 1.80
CA ARG A 359 8.24 15.17 1.51
C ARG A 359 8.01 15.36 0.01
N ILE A 360 6.85 15.92 -0.31
CA ILE A 360 6.52 16.50 -1.61
C ILE A 360 6.29 18.00 -1.38
N ALA A 361 6.84 18.83 -2.26
CA ALA A 361 6.67 20.28 -2.19
C ALA A 361 6.37 20.85 -3.58
N GLU A 362 5.32 21.66 -3.67
CA GLU A 362 5.11 22.53 -4.80
C GLU A 362 6.06 23.73 -4.71
N ARG A 363 6.69 24.09 -5.83
CA ARG A 363 7.48 25.31 -6.02
C ARG A 363 6.93 26.10 -7.19
N LEU A 364 7.35 27.35 -7.32
CA LEU A 364 6.95 28.20 -8.44
C LEU A 364 7.40 27.63 -9.79
N ASP A 365 8.53 26.93 -9.82
CA ASP A 365 9.16 26.41 -11.03
C ASP A 365 8.94 24.91 -11.26
N SER A 366 8.60 24.15 -10.22
CA SER A 366 8.66 22.69 -10.25
C SER A 366 7.93 22.05 -9.05
N TRP A 367 7.75 20.73 -9.12
CA TRP A 367 7.41 19.91 -7.96
C TRP A 367 8.64 19.15 -7.49
N ARG A 368 8.88 19.12 -6.18
CA ARG A 368 10.05 18.46 -5.59
C ARG A 368 9.62 17.30 -4.70
N VAL A 369 10.33 16.18 -4.80
CA VAL A 369 10.20 15.03 -3.89
C VAL A 369 11.56 14.74 -3.27
N TYR A 370 11.62 14.72 -1.95
CA TYR A 370 12.87 14.59 -1.20
C TYR A 370 12.64 13.96 0.17
N GLN A 371 13.70 13.46 0.80
CA GLN A 371 13.66 13.01 2.19
C GLN A 371 14.39 14.01 3.08
N VAL A 372 13.87 14.24 4.29
CA VAL A 372 14.60 14.98 5.32
C VAL A 372 15.25 13.98 6.27
N ARG A 373 16.55 14.10 6.51
CA ARG A 373 17.29 13.30 7.50
C ARG A 373 18.18 14.21 8.34
N ALA A 374 18.01 14.20 9.66
CA ALA A 374 18.68 15.11 10.60
C ALA A 374 18.60 16.59 10.15
N GLY A 375 17.43 17.00 9.64
CA GLY A 375 17.19 18.36 9.14
C GLY A 375 17.84 18.71 7.80
N ARG A 376 18.43 17.74 7.09
CA ARG A 376 19.03 17.91 5.75
C ARG A 376 18.19 17.28 4.66
N VAL A 377 18.19 17.89 3.48
CA VAL A 377 17.51 17.39 2.27
C VAL A 377 18.39 16.35 1.58
N CYS A 378 17.84 15.16 1.36
CA CYS A 378 18.48 14.04 0.69
C CYS A 378 17.65 13.58 -0.52
N GLY A 379 18.35 13.22 -1.60
CA GLY A 379 17.75 12.57 -2.76
C GLY A 379 16.69 13.41 -3.47
N GLU A 380 16.84 14.74 -3.53
CA GLU A 380 15.86 15.59 -4.22
C GLU A 380 15.67 15.15 -5.68
N THR A 381 14.41 15.06 -6.10
CA THR A 381 14.02 14.95 -7.51
C THR A 381 13.04 16.05 -7.87
N ARG A 382 13.18 16.59 -9.08
CA ARG A 382 12.35 17.67 -9.61
C ARG A 382 11.49 17.15 -10.75
N HIS A 383 10.24 17.57 -10.75
CA HIS A 383 9.19 17.11 -11.66
C HIS A 383 8.45 18.31 -12.22
N ALA A 384 7.98 18.21 -13.45
CA ALA A 384 7.29 19.31 -14.12
C ALA A 384 5.82 19.43 -13.66
N SER A 385 5.26 18.36 -13.12
CA SER A 385 3.85 18.29 -12.73
C SER A 385 3.62 17.63 -11.37
N ALA A 386 2.48 17.95 -10.77
CA ALA A 386 2.00 17.32 -9.54
C ALA A 386 1.86 15.80 -9.71
N ALA A 387 1.37 15.34 -10.87
CA ALA A 387 1.20 13.92 -11.15
C ALA A 387 2.53 13.15 -11.11
N GLU A 388 3.55 13.66 -11.82
CA GLU A 388 4.89 13.04 -11.81
C GLU A 388 5.49 13.00 -10.40
N ALA A 389 5.35 14.10 -9.64
CA ALA A 389 5.83 14.16 -8.26
C ALA A 389 5.05 13.22 -7.31
N CYS A 390 3.73 13.12 -7.45
CA CYS A 390 2.92 12.20 -6.63
C CYS A 390 3.28 10.74 -6.91
N VAL A 391 3.52 10.39 -8.17
CA VAL A 391 3.98 9.06 -8.57
C VAL A 391 5.39 8.75 -8.04
N GLU A 392 6.29 9.72 -8.06
CA GLU A 392 7.63 9.56 -7.49
C GLU A 392 7.59 9.48 -5.96
N PHE A 393 6.76 10.28 -5.30
CA PHE A 393 6.57 10.20 -3.86
C PHE A 393 5.99 8.84 -3.48
N TRP A 394 4.91 8.41 -4.14
CA TRP A 394 4.27 7.13 -3.88
C TRP A 394 5.28 5.98 -4.03
N ARG A 395 6.07 6.01 -5.10
CA ARG A 395 7.17 5.07 -5.28
C ARG A 395 8.12 5.06 -4.09
N ARG A 396 8.62 6.22 -3.66
CA ARG A 396 9.55 6.28 -2.52
C ARG A 396 8.91 5.84 -1.21
N ALA A 397 7.63 6.13 -1.00
CA ALA A 397 6.88 5.65 0.15
C ALA A 397 6.82 4.12 0.15
N VAL A 398 6.42 3.51 -0.96
CA VAL A 398 6.36 2.05 -1.12
C VAL A 398 7.77 1.44 -1.03
N ASP A 399 8.74 1.92 -1.79
CA ASP A 399 10.08 1.33 -1.92
C ASP A 399 10.94 1.47 -0.64
N ARG A 400 10.70 2.51 0.17
CA ARG A 400 11.60 2.87 1.29
C ARG A 400 10.88 2.99 2.63
N LEU A 401 9.83 3.81 2.71
CA LEU A 401 9.16 4.06 3.98
C LEU A 401 8.44 2.80 4.49
N LEU A 402 7.66 2.11 3.64
CA LEU A 402 6.90 0.94 4.06
C LEU A 402 7.79 -0.18 4.63
N PRO A 403 8.91 -0.55 3.98
CA PRO A 403 9.96 -1.40 4.56
C PRO A 403 10.46 -0.97 5.93
N GLU A 404 10.78 0.32 6.08
CA GLU A 404 11.32 0.86 7.34
C GLU A 404 10.27 0.84 8.46
N LEU A 405 9.00 1.07 8.13
CA LEU A 405 7.89 1.04 9.07
C LEU A 405 7.62 -0.38 9.59
N ILE A 406 7.71 -1.40 8.73
CA ILE A 406 7.54 -2.80 9.11
C ILE A 406 8.75 -3.32 9.90
N ALA A 407 9.94 -2.79 9.63
CA ALA A 407 11.17 -3.15 10.34
C ALA A 407 11.26 -2.59 11.77
N ARG A 408 10.44 -1.59 12.13
CA ARG A 408 10.35 -1.01 13.48
C ARG A 408 9.42 -1.84 14.34
#